data_AF-A0A3L8DRC0-F1
#
_entry.id   AF-A0A3L8DRC0-F1
#
_cell.length_a   1.000
_cell.length_b   1.000
_cell.length_c   1.000
_cell.angle_alpha   90.00
_cell.angle_beta   90.00
_cell.angle_gamma   90.00
#
_symmetry.space_group_name_H-M   'P 1'
#
loop_
_entity.id
_entity.type
_entity.pdbx_description
1 polymer ?
#
loop_
_entity_poly.entity_id
_entity_poly.type
_entity_poly.pdbx_seq_one_letter_code
_entity_poly.pdbx_strand_id
1 'polypeptide(L)'
;MALYGKRRQTEVLEVLTCTKKSEIVKDYFVMLSKSVEGVDTEKALVRWSQHSHIFDILISKYAQNNEIREYILQNFEKVKPRSYSRTMVIKEIISNIYSKKQLNETYNFLKKDGKVRTEDLTTMINTRLTQLQDMKSSFVYNFS
;
A
#
# COMPACT_ATOMS: atom_id res chain seq x y z
N MET A 1 -15.11 24.97 13.89
CA MET A 1 -13.68 24.83 14.26
C MET A 1 -13.15 23.38 14.25
N ALA A 2 -13.92 22.36 14.66
CA ALA A 2 -13.45 20.97 14.68
C ALA A 2 -13.10 20.34 13.32
N LEU A 3 -13.76 20.75 12.23
CA LEU A 3 -13.46 20.26 10.87
C LEU A 3 -12.09 20.72 10.34
N TYR A 4 -11.69 21.95 10.69
CA TYR A 4 -10.44 22.55 10.21
C TYR A 4 -9.21 21.90 10.86
N GLY A 5 -9.32 21.50 12.13
CA GLY A 5 -8.27 20.75 12.84
C GLY A 5 -8.05 19.33 12.29
N LYS A 6 -9.14 18.61 11.96
CA LYS A 6 -9.05 17.26 11.37
C LYS A 6 -8.34 17.26 10.01
N ARG A 7 -8.63 18.25 9.16
CA ARG A 7 -8.02 18.37 7.83
C ARG A 7 -6.51 18.58 7.89
N ARG A 8 -6.04 19.51 8.74
CA ARG A 8 -4.58 19.74 8.92
C ARG A 8 -3.85 18.52 9.48
N GLN A 9 -4.47 17.75 10.38
CA GLN A 9 -3.86 16.53 10.92
C GLN A 9 -3.63 15.48 9.84
N THR A 10 -4.60 15.28 8.93
CA THR A 10 -4.42 14.38 7.79
C THR A 10 -3.29 14.87 6.88
N GLU A 11 -3.31 16.14 6.45
CA GLU A 11 -2.28 16.72 5.57
C GLU A 11 -0.85 16.61 6.16
N VAL A 12 -0.69 16.83 7.47
CA VAL A 12 0.60 16.65 8.16
C VAL A 12 1.04 15.19 8.13
N LEU A 13 0.15 14.24 8.39
CA LEU A 13 0.46 12.81 8.33
C LEU A 13 0.87 12.38 6.91
N GLU A 14 0.23 12.92 5.87
CA GLU A 14 0.61 12.68 4.48
C GLU A 14 2.02 13.19 4.16
N VAL A 15 2.36 14.41 4.58
CA VAL A 15 3.72 14.96 4.40
C VAL A 15 4.75 14.11 5.13
N LEU A 16 4.43 13.65 6.33
CA LEU A 16 5.29 12.78 7.13
C LEU A 16 5.56 11.44 6.44
N THR A 17 4.64 10.95 5.60
CA THR A 17 4.89 9.76 4.78
C THR A 17 5.95 9.97 3.70
N CYS A 18 6.37 11.18 3.35
CA CYS A 18 7.29 11.44 2.22
C CYS A 18 8.79 11.24 2.54
N THR A 19 9.11 10.51 3.60
CA THR A 19 10.50 10.20 3.98
C THR A 19 11.17 9.19 3.04
N LYS A 20 12.44 9.42 2.69
CA LYS A 20 13.22 8.45 1.90
C LYS A 20 13.80 7.31 2.74
N LYS A 21 13.74 7.40 4.07
CA LYS A 21 14.29 6.40 4.99
C LYS A 21 13.30 5.26 5.18
N SER A 22 13.68 4.05 4.76
CA SER A 22 12.79 2.88 4.79
C SER A 22 12.41 2.46 6.21
N GLU A 23 13.29 2.68 7.20
CA GLU A 23 12.99 2.38 8.60
C GLU A 23 11.81 3.20 9.11
N ILE A 24 11.79 4.50 8.80
CA ILE A 24 10.69 5.40 9.19
C ILE A 24 9.38 5.01 8.49
N VAL A 25 9.44 4.56 7.24
CA VAL A 25 8.23 4.07 6.55
C VAL A 25 7.69 2.79 7.22
N LYS A 26 8.56 1.86 7.59
CA LYS A 26 8.18 0.66 8.34
C LYS A 26 7.55 1.02 9.69
N ASP A 27 8.08 2.02 10.39
CA ASP A 27 7.51 2.52 11.64
C ASP A 27 6.09 3.07 11.45
N TYR A 28 5.80 3.75 10.33
CA TYR A 28 4.42 4.14 10.02
C TYR A 28 3.49 2.93 9.85
N PHE A 29 3.91 1.87 9.16
CA PHE A 29 3.12 0.65 9.07
C PHE A 29 2.92 -0.05 10.43
N VAL A 30 3.94 -0.04 11.30
CA VAL A 30 3.81 -0.53 12.69
C VAL A 30 2.76 0.30 13.44
N MET A 31 2.83 1.62 13.34
CA MET A 31 1.90 2.52 13.99
C MET A 31 0.45 2.30 13.51
N LEU A 32 0.26 2.10 12.21
CA LEU A 32 -1.03 1.73 11.63
C LEU A 32 -1.53 0.40 12.21
N SER A 33 -0.66 -0.62 12.36
CA SER A 33 -1.05 -1.91 12.94
C SER A 33 -1.49 -1.81 14.42
N LYS A 34 -0.92 -0.90 15.20
CA LYS A 34 -1.28 -0.70 16.62
C LYS A 34 -2.59 0.07 16.80
N SER A 35 -2.96 0.92 15.84
CA SER A 35 -4.28 1.59 15.84
C SER A 35 -5.45 0.59 15.72
N VAL A 36 -5.14 -0.66 15.37
CA VAL A 36 -6.11 -1.73 15.16
C VAL A 36 -6.50 -2.44 16.47
N GLU A 37 -5.69 -2.36 17.52
CA GLU A 37 -5.87 -3.16 18.74
C GLU A 37 -6.43 -2.35 19.90
N GLY A 38 -7.75 -2.09 19.92
CA GLY A 38 -8.51 -1.83 21.15
C GLY A 38 -8.08 -0.68 22.08
N VAL A 39 -7.07 0.13 21.71
CA VAL A 39 -6.60 1.27 22.49
C VAL A 39 -7.65 2.37 22.40
N ASP A 40 -7.98 2.96 23.56
CA ASP A 40 -8.81 4.15 23.71
C ASP A 40 -8.69 5.07 22.48
N THR A 41 -9.77 5.19 21.74
CA THR A 41 -9.84 5.90 20.45
C THR A 41 -9.47 7.38 20.54
N GLU A 42 -9.36 7.93 21.76
CA GLU A 42 -8.87 9.27 22.05
C GLU A 42 -7.35 9.40 22.12
N LYS A 43 -6.60 8.32 22.41
CA LYS A 43 -5.12 8.32 22.51
C LYS A 43 -4.42 7.73 21.29
N ALA A 44 -5.16 7.14 20.36
CA ALA A 44 -4.59 6.63 19.12
C ALA A 44 -4.09 7.79 18.24
N LEU A 45 -2.78 7.80 17.94
CA LEU A 45 -2.14 8.81 17.10
C LEU A 45 -2.70 8.83 15.66
N VAL A 46 -3.25 7.70 15.19
CA VAL A 46 -4.05 7.60 13.96
C VAL A 46 -5.41 7.01 14.31
N ARG A 47 -6.47 7.73 13.92
CA ARG A 47 -7.84 7.23 14.06
C ARG A 47 -8.10 6.12 13.05
N TRP A 48 -8.98 5.19 13.41
CA TRP A 48 -9.49 4.16 12.52
C TRP A 48 -9.96 4.68 11.15
N SER A 49 -10.63 5.84 11.14
CA SER A 49 -11.10 6.49 9.91
C SER A 49 -9.98 7.08 9.04
N GLN A 50 -8.78 7.27 9.59
CA GLN A 50 -7.60 7.76 8.86
C GLN A 50 -6.67 6.61 8.44
N HIS A 51 -6.78 5.44 9.07
CA HIS A 51 -5.91 4.29 8.79
C HIS A 51 -5.91 3.94 7.30
N SER A 52 -7.07 3.66 6.71
CA SER A 52 -7.16 3.22 5.31
C SER A 52 -6.60 4.27 4.35
N HIS A 53 -6.88 5.55 4.61
CA HIS A 53 -6.36 6.66 3.81
C HIS A 53 -4.83 6.77 3.88
N ILE A 54 -4.24 6.72 5.08
CA ILE A 54 -2.79 6.77 5.25
C ILE A 54 -2.13 5.52 4.66
N PHE A 55 -2.76 4.36 4.82
CA PHE A 55 -2.32 3.12 4.21
C PHE A 55 -2.24 3.24 2.69
N ASP A 56 -3.28 3.75 2.02
CA ASP A 56 -3.31 3.94 0.57
C ASP A 56 -2.20 4.89 0.09
N ILE A 57 -1.93 5.95 0.86
CA ILE A 57 -0.83 6.88 0.59
C ILE A 57 0.53 6.20 0.73
N LEU A 58 0.73 5.36 1.75
CA LEU A 58 1.97 4.62 1.91
C LEU A 58 2.16 3.58 0.80
N ILE A 59 1.11 2.83 0.42
CA ILE A 59 1.18 1.85 -0.66
C ILE A 59 1.50 2.54 -1.99
N SER A 60 0.79 3.61 -2.33
CA SER A 60 1.02 4.34 -3.60
C SER A 60 2.43 4.90 -3.73
N LYS A 61 3.04 5.33 -2.62
CA LYS A 61 4.42 5.85 -2.62
C LYS A 61 5.47 4.74 -2.60
N TYR A 62 5.25 3.66 -1.86
CA TYR A 62 6.31 2.74 -1.47
C TYR A 62 6.15 1.28 -1.93
N ALA A 63 5.06 0.89 -2.59
CA ALA A 63 4.93 -0.48 -3.12
C ALA A 63 6.05 -0.85 -4.11
N GLN A 64 6.61 0.14 -4.82
CA GLN A 64 7.76 -0.04 -5.69
C GLN A 64 9.11 -0.14 -4.96
N ASN A 65 9.19 0.16 -3.66
CA ASN A 65 10.41 -0.05 -2.88
C ASN A 65 10.45 -1.52 -2.42
N ASN A 66 11.50 -2.27 -2.79
CA ASN A 66 11.60 -3.70 -2.48
C ASN A 66 11.55 -3.98 -0.98
N GLU A 67 12.34 -3.25 -0.20
CA GLU A 67 12.46 -3.46 1.24
C GLU A 67 11.13 -3.20 1.97
N ILE A 68 10.42 -2.15 1.57
CA ILE A 68 9.13 -1.79 2.17
C ILE A 68 8.03 -2.76 1.70
N ARG A 69 8.01 -3.12 0.42
CA ARG A 69 7.06 -4.11 -0.12
C ARG A 69 7.20 -5.46 0.56
N GLU A 70 8.43 -5.96 0.70
CA GLU A 70 8.70 -7.23 1.40
C GLU A 70 8.21 -7.17 2.84
N TYR A 71 8.45 -6.06 3.54
CA TYR A 71 7.95 -5.85 4.90
C TYR A 71 6.42 -5.89 4.97
N ILE A 72 5.72 -5.20 4.06
CA ILE A 72 4.25 -5.20 3.99
C ILE A 72 3.73 -6.62 3.75
N LEU A 73 4.32 -7.34 2.79
CA LEU A 73 3.91 -8.70 2.44
C LEU A 73 4.13 -9.70 3.60
N GLN A 74 5.25 -9.59 4.32
CA GLN A 74 5.55 -10.43 5.48
C GLN A 74 4.64 -10.12 6.69
N ASN A 75 4.20 -8.88 6.84
CA ASN A 75 3.37 -8.42 7.96
C ASN A 75 1.92 -8.16 7.54
N PHE A 76 1.48 -8.75 6.43
CA PHE A 76 0.25 -8.38 5.73
C PHE A 76 -0.98 -8.27 6.64
N GLU A 77 -1.25 -9.28 7.46
CA GLU A 77 -2.43 -9.28 8.35
C GLU A 77 -2.39 -8.18 9.42
N LYS A 78 -1.20 -7.78 9.86
CA LYS A 78 -1.03 -6.73 10.88
C LYS A 78 -1.21 -5.34 10.29
N VAL A 79 -0.68 -5.12 9.09
CA VAL A 79 -0.66 -3.79 8.46
C VAL A 79 -1.91 -3.51 7.62
N LYS A 80 -2.64 -4.55 7.20
CA LYS A 80 -3.88 -4.43 6.42
C LYS A 80 -4.94 -3.67 7.23
N PRO A 81 -5.55 -2.60 6.69
CA PRO A 81 -6.71 -1.98 7.31
C PRO A 81 -7.84 -2.99 7.54
N ARG A 82 -8.52 -2.94 8.69
CA ARG A 82 -9.67 -3.82 8.96
C ARG A 82 -10.81 -3.64 7.95
N SER A 83 -10.97 -2.42 7.44
CA SER A 83 -11.99 -2.09 6.44
C SER A 83 -11.74 -2.72 5.07
N TYR A 84 -10.54 -3.23 4.79
CA TYR A 84 -10.18 -3.76 3.47
C TYR A 84 -10.17 -5.28 3.44
N SER A 85 -10.63 -5.86 2.33
CA SER A 85 -10.42 -7.29 2.08
C SER A 85 -8.96 -7.56 1.72
N ARG A 86 -8.50 -8.81 1.90
CA ARG A 86 -7.15 -9.23 1.46
C ARG A 86 -6.95 -8.97 -0.03
N THR A 87 -7.94 -9.34 -0.84
CA THR A 87 -7.95 -9.15 -2.29
C THR A 87 -7.81 -7.68 -2.69
N MET A 88 -8.50 -6.77 -1.99
CA MET A 88 -8.41 -5.33 -2.25
C MET A 88 -6.99 -4.81 -2.00
N VAL A 89 -6.36 -5.17 -0.88
CA VAL A 89 -5.01 -4.71 -0.55
C VAL A 89 -3.97 -5.27 -1.52
N ILE A 90 -4.10 -6.54 -1.93
CA ILE A 90 -3.23 -7.13 -2.94
C ILE A 90 -3.35 -6.40 -4.28
N LYS A 91 -4.58 -6.07 -4.70
CA LYS A 91 -4.82 -5.28 -5.91
C LYS A 91 -4.17 -3.91 -5.80
N GLU A 92 -4.25 -3.25 -4.65
CA GLU A 92 -3.64 -1.94 -4.42
C GLU A 92 -2.11 -1.99 -4.49
N ILE A 93 -1.49 -2.99 -3.85
CA ILE A 93 -0.03 -3.22 -3.94
C ILE A 93 0.39 -3.44 -5.39
N ILE A 94 -0.27 -4.35 -6.11
CA ILE A 94 0.06 -4.68 -7.51
C ILE A 94 -0.09 -3.45 -8.41
N SER A 95 -1.16 -2.67 -8.22
CA SER A 95 -1.44 -1.47 -9.02
C SER A 95 -0.37 -0.38 -8.88
N ASN A 96 0.39 -0.39 -7.78
CA ASN A 96 1.44 0.58 -7.49
C ASN A 96 2.87 0.02 -7.72
N ILE A 97 3.00 -1.10 -8.44
CA ILE A 97 4.29 -1.62 -8.91
C ILE A 97 4.49 -1.23 -10.38
N TYR A 98 5.72 -0.84 -10.74
CA TYR A 98 6.08 -0.33 -12.06
C TYR A 98 7.12 -1.16 -12.81
N SER A 99 7.54 -2.31 -12.28
CA SER A 99 8.47 -3.21 -12.98
C SER A 99 7.98 -4.65 -13.03
N LYS A 100 8.22 -5.30 -14.18
CA LYS A 100 7.89 -6.73 -14.39
C LYS A 100 8.58 -7.64 -13.38
N LYS A 101 9.84 -7.34 -13.03
CA LYS A 101 10.60 -8.10 -12.04
C LYS A 101 9.89 -8.10 -10.68
N GLN A 102 9.52 -6.93 -10.18
CA GLN A 102 8.85 -6.80 -8.89
C GLN A 102 7.44 -7.41 -8.89
N LEU A 103 6.71 -7.32 -10.02
CA LEU A 103 5.43 -8.02 -10.18
C LEU A 103 5.60 -9.53 -10.06
N ASN A 104 6.62 -10.11 -10.70
CA ASN A 104 6.90 -11.55 -10.61
C ASN A 104 7.30 -11.98 -9.18
N GLU A 105 8.13 -11.18 -8.50
CA GLU A 105 8.49 -11.43 -7.10
C GLU A 105 7.25 -11.42 -6.18
N THR A 106 6.38 -10.44 -6.37
CA THR A 106 5.12 -10.29 -5.63
C THR A 106 4.17 -11.46 -5.91
N TYR A 107 4.04 -11.86 -7.18
CA TYR A 107 3.27 -13.03 -7.59
C TYR A 107 3.76 -14.30 -6.89
N ASN A 108 5.08 -14.55 -6.92
CA ASN A 108 5.66 -15.75 -6.32
C ASN A 108 5.43 -15.80 -4.81
N PHE A 109 5.57 -14.66 -4.12
CA PHE A 109 5.28 -14.56 -2.69
C PHE A 109 3.83 -14.90 -2.38
N LEU A 110 2.88 -14.23 -3.05
CA LEU A 110 1.44 -14.40 -2.78
C LEU A 110 0.92 -15.78 -3.17
N LYS A 111 1.45 -16.35 -4.26
CA LYS A 111 1.16 -17.73 -4.66
C LYS A 111 1.62 -18.73 -3.59
N LYS A 112 2.80 -18.52 -3.00
CA LYS A 112 3.33 -19.36 -1.91
C LYS A 112 2.51 -19.23 -0.62
N ASP A 113 2.03 -18.03 -0.30
CA ASP A 113 1.16 -17.79 0.87
C ASP A 113 -0.19 -18.52 0.75
N GLY A 114 -0.70 -18.75 -0.47
CA GLY A 114 -1.84 -19.63 -0.73
C GLY A 114 -3.20 -19.11 -0.27
N LYS A 115 -3.28 -17.87 0.24
CA LYS A 115 -4.53 -17.26 0.73
C LYS A 115 -5.35 -16.54 -0.34
N VAL A 116 -4.86 -16.51 -1.58
CA VAL A 116 -5.55 -15.97 -2.75
C VAL A 116 -5.49 -17.00 -3.87
N ARG A 117 -6.59 -17.14 -4.61
CA ARG A 117 -6.66 -18.05 -5.75
C ARG A 117 -5.62 -17.68 -6.80
N THR A 118 -4.97 -18.69 -7.38
CA THR A 118 -3.91 -18.46 -8.36
C THR A 118 -4.46 -17.79 -9.62
N GLU A 119 -5.70 -18.11 -10.03
CA GLU A 119 -6.37 -17.50 -11.17
C GLU A 119 -6.58 -15.99 -10.98
N ASP A 120 -7.06 -15.58 -9.80
CA ASP A 120 -7.31 -14.18 -9.45
C ASP A 120 -5.99 -13.38 -9.45
N LEU A 121 -4.96 -13.96 -8.83
CA LEU A 121 -3.64 -13.34 -8.77
C LEU A 121 -3.01 -13.20 -10.17
N THR A 122 -3.14 -14.24 -11.01
CA THR A 122 -2.66 -14.22 -12.40
C THR A 122 -3.37 -13.12 -13.20
N THR A 123 -4.68 -12.98 -13.01
CA THR A 123 -5.48 -11.92 -13.64
C THR A 123 -5.01 -10.53 -13.23
N MET A 124 -4.76 -10.29 -11.94
CA MET A 124 -4.26 -9.00 -11.44
C MET A 124 -2.88 -8.64 -12.02
N ILE A 125 -1.96 -9.60 -12.06
CA ILE A 125 -0.61 -9.40 -12.60
C ILE A 125 -0.66 -9.10 -14.09
N ASN A 126 -1.41 -9.87 -14.88
CA ASN A 126 -1.53 -9.66 -16.31
C ASN A 126 -2.18 -8.31 -16.63
N THR A 127 -3.26 -7.96 -15.91
CA THR A 127 -3.90 -6.65 -16.03
C THR A 127 -2.90 -5.52 -15.81
N ARG A 128 -2.08 -5.62 -14.77
CA ARG A 128 -1.09 -4.59 -14.48
C ARG A 128 0.02 -4.54 -15.53
N LEU A 129 0.48 -5.68 -16.04
CA LEU A 129 1.48 -5.72 -17.12
C LEU A 129 0.98 -5.01 -18.38
N THR A 130 -0.28 -5.23 -18.78
CA THR A 130 -0.92 -4.52 -19.88
C THR A 130 -0.95 -3.02 -19.61
N GLN A 131 -1.41 -2.58 -18.43
CA GLN A 131 -1.42 -1.16 -18.07
C GLN A 131 -0.03 -0.50 -18.16
N LEU A 132 1.03 -1.20 -17.73
CA LEU A 132 2.39 -0.68 -17.83
C LEU A 132 2.87 -0.57 -19.28
N GLN A 133 2.46 -1.49 -20.15
CA GLN A 133 2.75 -1.42 -21.58
C GLN A 133 2.01 -0.24 -22.25
N ASP A 134 0.75 -0.02 -21.88
CA ASP A 134 -0.05 1.10 -22.39
C ASP A 134 0.53 2.45 -21.95
N MET A 135 0.89 2.57 -20.66
CA MET A 135 1.56 3.76 -20.11
C MET A 135 2.87 4.04 -20.83
N LYS A 136 3.69 3.01 -21.07
CA LYS A 136 4.95 3.15 -21.80
C LYS A 136 4.71 3.60 -23.24
N SER A 137 3.75 2.99 -23.93
CA SER A 137 3.45 3.30 -25.33
C SER A 137 2.91 4.72 -25.48
N SER A 138 2.02 5.14 -24.59
CA SER A 138 1.51 6.52 -24.55
C SER A 138 2.60 7.54 -24.26
N PHE A 139 3.51 7.24 -23.31
CA PHE A 139 4.65 8.11 -23.03
C PHE A 139 5.55 8.26 -24.26
N VAL A 140 5.92 7.17 -24.93
CA VAL A 140 6.73 7.24 -26.15
C VAL A 140 6.00 8.07 -27.20
N TYR A 141 4.73 7.79 -27.50
CA TYR A 141 3.95 8.53 -28.49
C TYR A 141 3.90 10.04 -28.25
N ASN A 142 3.72 10.48 -27.00
CA ASN A 142 3.58 11.90 -26.66
C ASN A 142 4.90 12.68 -26.59
N PHE A 143 6.03 12.00 -26.50
CA PHE A 143 7.35 12.61 -26.29
C PHE A 143 8.40 12.15 -27.34
N SER A 144 7.96 11.57 -28.45
CA SER A 144 8.76 11.31 -29.66
C SER A 144 8.60 12.45 -30.66
#